data_AF-A0A0N4TG00-F1
#
_entry.id   AF-A0A0N4TG00-F1
#
_cell.length_a   1.000
_cell.length_b   1.000
_cell.length_c   1.000
_cell.angle_alpha   90.00
_cell.angle_beta   90.00
_cell.angle_gamma   90.00
#
_symmetry.space_group_name_H-M   'P 1'
#
loop_
_entity.id
_entity.type
_entity.pdbx_description
1 polymer ?
#
loop_
_entity_poly.entity_id
_entity_poly.type
_entity_poly.pdbx_seq_one_letter_code
_entity_poly.pdbx_strand_id
1 'polypeptide(L)'
;MLASLDAAGMWELSWEKISCLESLRIYLILPSLYLFSSPSHASVKSLHLPFVRSIQLLREANRKVLEKWWSLLERRHFNRLVLALVKALEQLVEHEPNNTSNVIPFCSILSRLNAINRSQKLIAYDKFYLNNLQKKVDMANDLAGWEFNAQHDVFYWSNYPFLLNADLKTYLLQLEAHIQMQCNKNE
;
A
#
# COMPACT_ATOMS: atom_id res chain seq x y z
N MET A 1 -19.11 20.23 25.32
CA MET A 1 -17.73 19.69 25.35
C MET A 1 -17.15 19.39 23.96
N LEU A 2 -17.96 19.32 22.89
CA LEU A 2 -17.46 19.29 21.50
C LEU A 2 -17.32 20.69 20.86
N ALA A 3 -17.96 21.72 21.41
CA ALA A 3 -17.89 23.10 20.89
C ALA A 3 -16.63 23.90 21.32
N SER A 4 -15.78 23.36 22.21
CA SER A 4 -14.57 24.05 22.68
C SER A 4 -13.29 23.63 21.94
N LEU A 5 -13.39 22.67 21.01
CA LEU A 5 -12.26 22.21 20.19
C LEU A 5 -12.20 22.94 18.82
N ASP A 6 -13.31 23.51 18.35
CA ASP A 6 -13.34 24.35 17.13
C ASP A 6 -12.73 25.74 17.37
N ALA A 7 -12.74 26.24 18.60
CA ALA A 7 -12.21 27.57 18.94
C ALA A 7 -10.67 27.65 18.92
N ALA A 8 -9.97 26.52 18.77
CA ALA A 8 -8.51 26.47 18.82
C ALA A 8 -7.82 26.55 17.45
N GLY A 9 -8.57 26.64 16.33
CA GLY A 9 -7.98 26.74 14.99
C GLY A 9 -7.08 25.56 14.58
N MET A 10 -7.16 24.43 15.30
CA MET A 10 -6.24 23.30 15.13
C MET A 10 -6.48 22.48 13.85
N TRP A 11 -7.53 22.77 13.09
CA TRP A 11 -7.85 22.11 11.83
C TRP A 11 -7.47 22.92 10.58
N GLU A 12 -6.94 24.14 10.73
CA GLU A 12 -6.34 24.91 9.62
C GLU A 12 -4.83 24.68 9.50
N LEU A 13 -4.34 23.47 9.79
CA LEU A 13 -3.04 23.08 9.24
C LEU A 13 -3.24 22.81 7.75
N SER A 14 -3.06 23.87 6.96
CA SER A 14 -2.81 23.78 5.53
C SER A 14 -1.61 22.86 5.33
N TRP A 15 -1.90 21.59 5.02
CA TRP A 15 -0.89 20.56 4.71
C TRP A 15 0.01 20.94 3.51
N GLU A 16 -0.28 22.05 2.84
CA GLU A 16 0.47 22.65 1.74
C GLU A 16 1.92 23.01 2.09
N LYS A 17 2.29 23.02 3.38
CA LYS A 17 3.62 23.44 3.83
C LYS A 17 4.23 22.56 4.92
N ILE A 18 4.31 21.25 4.72
CA ILE A 18 5.42 20.49 5.32
C ILE A 18 6.72 20.96 4.63
N SER A 19 7.21 22.13 5.05
CA SER A 19 8.38 22.80 4.49
C SER A 19 9.64 22.51 5.29
N CYS A 20 9.51 22.10 6.56
CA CYS A 20 10.64 21.76 7.40
C CYS A 20 10.91 20.25 7.36
N LEU A 21 12.17 19.91 7.09
CA LEU A 21 12.72 18.55 7.12
C LEU A 21 12.36 17.82 8.42
N GLU A 22 12.31 18.54 9.54
CA GLU A 22 11.99 18.02 10.87
C GLU A 22 10.63 17.32 10.93
N SER A 23 9.60 17.88 10.27
CA SER A 23 8.26 17.28 10.25
C SER A 23 8.22 15.92 9.57
N LEU A 24 9.15 15.61 8.64
CA LEU A 24 9.20 14.30 8.00
C LEU A 24 9.53 13.16 8.97
N ARG A 25 10.14 13.47 10.13
CA ARG A 25 10.43 12.46 11.16
C ARG A 25 9.17 11.78 11.68
N ILE A 26 8.00 12.42 11.57
CA ILE A 26 6.73 11.80 11.94
C ILE A 26 6.50 10.48 11.17
N TYR A 27 6.95 10.39 9.92
CA TYR A 27 6.84 9.20 9.08
C TYR A 27 7.77 8.04 9.48
N LEU A 28 8.72 8.31 10.38
CA LEU A 28 9.60 7.30 10.98
C LEU A 28 9.11 6.92 12.39
N ILE A 29 8.56 7.90 13.12
CA ILE A 29 8.10 7.74 14.50
C ILE A 29 6.75 7.03 14.55
N LEU A 30 5.76 7.42 13.74
CA LEU A 30 4.41 6.83 13.76
C LEU A 30 4.42 5.30 13.58
N PRO A 31 5.12 4.74 12.57
CA PRO A 31 5.23 3.30 12.39
C PRO A 31 5.93 2.58 13.55
N SER A 32 6.60 3.34 14.42
CA SER A 32 7.29 2.81 15.58
C SER A 32 6.38 2.63 16.80
N LEU A 33 5.19 3.19 16.77
CA LEU A 33 4.21 3.11 17.84
C LEU A 33 3.44 1.79 17.79
N TYR A 34 3.09 1.27 18.97
CA TYR A 34 2.32 0.03 19.10
C TYR A 34 0.96 0.10 18.37
N LEU A 35 0.28 1.24 18.47
CA LEU A 35 -1.02 1.50 17.82
C LEU A 35 -0.98 1.35 16.30
N PHE A 36 0.18 1.59 15.67
CA PHE A 36 0.36 1.42 14.23
C PHE A 36 0.70 -0.04 13.84
N SER A 37 1.29 -0.80 14.75
CA SER A 37 1.78 -2.16 14.44
C SER A 37 0.69 -3.23 14.37
N SER A 38 -0.48 -2.96 14.97
CA SER A 38 -1.61 -3.89 15.08
C SER A 38 -2.90 -3.24 14.55
N PRO A 39 -3.05 -3.08 13.22
CA PRO A 39 -4.17 -2.38 12.63
C PRO A 39 -5.48 -3.17 12.76
N SER A 40 -6.49 -2.55 13.39
CA SER A 40 -7.90 -2.89 13.22
C SER A 40 -8.52 -2.08 12.08
N HIS A 41 -9.62 -2.55 11.48
CA HIS A 41 -10.32 -1.81 10.42
C HIS A 41 -10.62 -0.33 10.79
N ALA A 42 -11.02 -0.05 12.03
CA ALA A 42 -11.24 1.31 12.51
C ALA A 42 -9.94 2.15 12.54
N SER A 43 -8.85 1.57 13.05
CA SER A 43 -7.54 2.24 13.08
C SER A 43 -6.95 2.44 11.68
N VAL A 44 -7.30 1.60 10.71
CA VAL A 44 -6.86 1.80 9.33
C VAL A 44 -7.47 3.07 8.77
N LYS A 45 -8.78 3.29 8.98
CA LYS A 45 -9.47 4.50 8.53
C LYS A 45 -8.99 5.76 9.23
N SER A 46 -8.74 5.71 10.54
CA SER A 46 -8.40 6.90 11.33
C SER A 46 -6.90 7.24 11.36
N LEU A 47 -6.01 6.26 11.13
CA LEU A 47 -4.56 6.45 11.28
C LEU A 47 -3.77 6.08 10.02
N HIS A 48 -3.92 4.86 9.52
CA HIS A 48 -3.04 4.33 8.48
C HIS A 48 -3.33 4.96 7.11
N LEU A 49 -4.61 5.17 6.79
CA LEU A 49 -5.03 5.78 5.54
C LEU A 49 -4.62 7.27 5.46
N PRO A 50 -4.87 8.12 6.49
CA PRO A 50 -4.30 9.47 6.52
C PRO A 50 -2.78 9.48 6.45
N PHE A 51 -2.10 8.53 7.11
CA PHE A 51 -0.65 8.39 7.06
C PHE A 51 -0.16 8.19 5.62
N VAL A 52 -0.65 7.17 4.88
CA VAL A 52 -0.20 6.91 3.50
C VAL A 52 -0.60 8.03 2.53
N ARG A 53 -1.80 8.61 2.69
CA ARG A 53 -2.25 9.74 1.86
C ARG A 53 -1.40 10.98 2.07
N SER A 54 -1.06 11.32 3.31
CA SER A 54 -0.22 12.49 3.58
C SER A 54 1.17 12.37 2.95
N ILE A 55 1.74 11.16 2.87
CA ILE A 55 3.02 10.91 2.17
C ILE A 55 2.88 11.20 0.67
N GLN A 56 1.74 10.84 0.06
CA GLN A 56 1.48 11.14 -1.35
C GLN A 56 1.33 12.65 -1.61
N LEU A 57 0.89 13.42 -0.62
CA LEU A 57 0.76 14.88 -0.72
C LEU A 57 2.10 15.62 -0.52
N LEU A 58 3.14 14.96 -0.01
CA LEU A 58 4.45 15.57 0.15
C LEU A 58 5.04 15.99 -1.21
N ARG A 59 5.79 17.09 -1.23
CA ARG A 59 6.59 17.46 -2.41
C ARG A 59 7.57 16.34 -2.77
N GLU A 60 7.91 16.23 -4.06
CA GLU A 60 8.79 15.17 -4.54
C GLU A 60 10.15 15.15 -3.83
N ALA A 61 10.74 16.32 -3.57
CA ALA A 61 11.98 16.43 -2.80
C ALA A 61 11.88 15.79 -1.40
N ASN A 62 10.77 16.03 -0.70
CA ASN A 62 10.53 15.48 0.63
C ASN A 62 10.28 13.96 0.59
N ARG A 63 9.58 13.46 -0.43
CA ARG A 63 9.39 12.02 -0.63
C ARG A 63 10.72 11.32 -0.88
N LYS A 64 11.61 11.89 -1.70
CA LYS A 64 12.96 11.35 -1.95
C LYS A 64 13.81 11.29 -0.68
N VAL A 65 13.72 12.30 0.17
CA VAL A 65 14.38 12.29 1.48
C VAL A 65 13.84 11.17 2.35
N LEU A 66 12.51 11.01 2.42
CA LEU A 66 11.88 9.96 3.21
C LEU A 66 12.25 8.55 2.71
N GLU A 67 12.28 8.33 1.39
CA GLU A 67 12.73 7.07 0.79
C GLU A 67 14.19 6.77 1.12
N LYS A 68 15.06 7.78 1.09
CA LYS A 68 16.46 7.64 1.51
C LYS A 68 16.57 7.30 2.99
N TRP A 69 15.71 7.84 3.86
CA TRP A 69 15.71 7.46 5.27
C TRP A 69 15.20 6.03 5.47
N TRP A 70 14.15 5.62 4.75
CA TRP A 70 13.66 4.24 4.80
C TRP A 70 14.70 3.22 4.31
N SER A 71 15.51 3.57 3.31
CA SER A 71 16.59 2.67 2.85
C SER A 71 17.73 2.51 3.86
N LEU A 72 17.88 3.47 4.78
CA LEU A 72 18.87 3.45 5.86
C LEU A 72 18.33 2.89 7.18
N LEU A 73 17.04 2.52 7.24
CA LEU A 73 16.47 1.92 8.44
C LEU A 73 17.10 0.57 8.74
N GLU A 74 17.27 0.28 10.03
CA GLU A 74 17.57 -1.08 10.46
C GLU A 74 16.47 -2.05 10.01
N ARG A 75 16.86 -3.27 9.65
CA ARG A 75 15.96 -4.32 9.14
C ARG A 75 14.71 -4.50 10.00
N ARG A 76 14.85 -4.44 11.34
CA ARG A 76 13.73 -4.56 12.28
C ARG A 76 12.69 -3.45 12.10
N HIS A 77 13.15 -2.21 11.98
CA HIS A 77 12.28 -1.05 11.83
C HIS A 77 11.59 -1.02 10.46
N PHE A 78 12.36 -1.35 9.41
CA PHE A 78 11.81 -1.50 8.07
C PHE A 78 10.74 -2.62 8.01
N ASN A 79 11.04 -3.79 8.60
CA ASN A 79 10.08 -4.90 8.67
C ASN A 79 8.79 -4.49 9.38
N ARG A 80 8.90 -3.77 10.50
CA ARG A 80 7.72 -3.31 11.26
C ARG A 80 6.83 -2.39 10.42
N LEU A 81 7.44 -1.44 9.69
CA LEU A 81 6.71 -0.55 8.79
C LEU A 81 5.98 -1.32 7.69
N VAL A 82 6.68 -2.23 7.00
CA VAL A 82 6.08 -3.03 5.92
C VAL A 82 4.93 -3.87 6.46
N LEU A 83 5.14 -4.64 7.53
CA LEU A 83 4.12 -5.51 8.09
C LEU A 83 2.90 -4.74 8.60
N ALA A 84 3.09 -3.56 9.20
CA ALA A 84 1.97 -2.73 9.63
C ALA A 84 1.11 -2.27 8.44
N LEU A 85 1.75 -1.80 7.36
CA LEU A 85 1.04 -1.36 6.16
C LEU A 85 0.38 -2.52 5.40
N VAL A 86 1.04 -3.68 5.32
CA VAL A 86 0.47 -4.89 4.70
C VAL A 86 -0.75 -5.37 5.50
N LYS A 87 -0.65 -5.47 6.83
CA LYS A 87 -1.81 -5.83 7.67
C LYS A 87 -2.95 -4.82 7.56
N ALA A 88 -2.62 -3.53 7.48
CA ALA A 88 -3.63 -2.48 7.29
C ALA A 88 -4.34 -2.64 5.93
N LEU A 89 -3.60 -2.99 4.89
CA LEU A 89 -4.14 -3.30 3.57
C LEU A 89 -4.99 -4.58 3.58
N GLU A 90 -4.56 -5.63 4.29
CA GLU A 90 -5.36 -6.85 4.50
C GLU A 90 -6.71 -6.51 5.17
N GLN A 91 -6.75 -5.58 6.15
CA GLN A 91 -8.00 -5.14 6.76
C GLN A 91 -8.95 -4.44 5.77
N LEU A 92 -8.42 -3.66 4.82
CA LEU A 92 -9.23 -3.06 3.76
C LEU A 92 -9.76 -4.10 2.79
N VAL A 93 -8.93 -5.04 2.36
CA VAL A 93 -9.35 -6.15 1.50
C VAL A 93 -10.41 -7.03 2.18
N GLU A 94 -10.31 -7.20 3.50
CA GLU A 94 -11.24 -8.03 4.27
C GLU A 94 -12.65 -7.43 4.35
N HIS A 95 -12.75 -6.11 4.56
CA HIS A 95 -14.00 -5.41 4.87
C HIS A 95 -14.56 -4.58 3.70
N GLU A 96 -13.70 -4.10 2.80
CA GLU A 96 -14.05 -3.22 1.68
C GLU A 96 -13.32 -3.65 0.38
N PRO A 97 -13.43 -4.92 -0.07
CA PRO A 97 -12.63 -5.45 -1.19
C PRO A 97 -12.79 -4.68 -2.51
N ASN A 98 -13.93 -4.03 -2.71
CA ASN A 98 -14.23 -3.26 -3.93
C ASN A 98 -13.82 -1.78 -3.83
N ASN A 99 -13.34 -1.30 -2.68
CA ASN A 99 -13.00 0.10 -2.47
C ASN A 99 -11.54 0.39 -2.86
N THR A 100 -11.31 0.54 -4.16
CA THR A 100 -9.97 0.78 -4.74
C THR A 100 -9.37 2.11 -4.29
N SER A 101 -10.19 3.15 -4.03
CA SER A 101 -9.74 4.48 -3.59
C SER A 101 -8.97 4.47 -2.26
N ASN A 102 -9.35 3.59 -1.33
CA ASN A 102 -8.65 3.42 -0.07
C ASN A 102 -7.40 2.53 -0.21
N VAL A 103 -7.38 1.62 -1.19
CA VAL A 103 -6.30 0.66 -1.45
C VAL A 103 -5.12 1.30 -2.19
N ILE A 104 -5.39 2.11 -3.21
CA ILE A 104 -4.37 2.72 -4.09
C ILE A 104 -3.25 3.43 -3.29
N PRO A 105 -3.54 4.25 -2.26
CA PRO A 105 -2.50 4.87 -1.44
C PRO A 105 -1.55 3.88 -0.77
N PHE A 106 -2.06 2.76 -0.26
CA PHE A 106 -1.23 1.71 0.35
C PHE A 106 -0.36 1.03 -0.69
N CYS A 107 -0.93 0.62 -1.83
CA CYS A 107 -0.19 -0.03 -2.90
C CYS A 107 0.95 0.87 -3.43
N SER A 108 0.71 2.19 -3.53
CA SER A 108 1.72 3.17 -3.92
C SER A 108 2.90 3.22 -2.96
N ILE A 109 2.65 3.30 -1.64
CA ILE A 109 3.71 3.33 -0.63
C ILE A 109 4.43 1.98 -0.52
N LEU A 110 3.69 0.87 -0.54
CA LEU A 110 4.26 -0.47 -0.52
C LEU A 110 5.14 -0.75 -1.75
N SER A 111 4.79 -0.20 -2.92
CA SER A 111 5.63 -0.29 -4.12
C SER A 111 6.98 0.39 -3.94
N ARG A 112 7.00 1.57 -3.31
CA ARG A 112 8.24 2.30 -2.98
C ARG A 112 9.08 1.52 -1.97
N LEU A 113 8.46 0.97 -0.93
CA LEU A 113 9.14 0.12 0.05
C LEU A 113 9.68 -1.16 -0.59
N ASN A 114 8.94 -1.80 -1.48
CA ASN A 114 9.41 -2.97 -2.22
C ASN A 114 10.61 -2.62 -3.13
N ALA A 115 10.59 -1.46 -3.80
CA ALA A 115 11.74 -0.98 -4.58
C ALA A 115 12.99 -0.78 -3.70
N ILE A 116 12.84 -0.17 -2.53
CA ILE A 116 13.91 -0.04 -1.54
C ILE A 116 14.40 -1.44 -1.13
N ASN A 117 13.50 -2.36 -0.81
CA ASN A 117 13.85 -3.71 -0.38
C ASN A 117 14.59 -4.52 -1.47
N ARG A 118 14.24 -4.34 -2.76
CA ARG A 118 14.98 -4.95 -3.88
C ARG A 118 16.44 -4.49 -3.93
N SER A 119 16.71 -3.23 -3.62
CA SER A 119 18.07 -2.68 -3.62
C SER A 119 18.86 -3.05 -2.35
N GLN A 120 18.23 -2.98 -1.18
CA GLN A 120 18.91 -3.09 0.12
C GLN A 120 18.81 -4.48 0.76
N LYS A 121 17.92 -5.34 0.28
CA LYS A 121 17.65 -6.70 0.81
C LYS A 121 17.44 -6.69 2.33
N LEU A 122 16.54 -5.82 2.80
CA LEU A 122 16.31 -5.59 4.24
C LEU A 122 15.48 -6.72 4.86
N ILE A 123 14.46 -7.20 4.13
CA ILE A 123 13.53 -8.23 4.58
C ILE A 123 13.21 -9.23 3.47
N ALA A 124 12.68 -10.38 3.85
CA ALA A 124 12.19 -11.39 2.90
C ALA A 124 10.93 -10.91 2.16
N TYR A 125 10.77 -11.32 0.91
CA TYR A 125 9.68 -10.86 0.03
C TYR A 125 8.30 -11.33 0.47
N ASP A 126 8.21 -12.45 1.19
CA ASP A 126 6.97 -12.98 1.76
C ASP A 126 6.29 -12.00 2.72
N LYS A 127 7.05 -11.06 3.32
CA LYS A 127 6.52 -10.03 4.21
C LYS A 127 5.63 -9.00 3.51
N PHE A 128 5.64 -8.96 2.17
CA PHE A 128 4.75 -8.12 1.38
C PHE A 128 3.45 -8.81 0.97
N TYR A 129 3.32 -10.13 1.16
CA TYR A 129 2.21 -10.90 0.62
C TYR A 129 0.89 -10.60 1.34
N LEU A 130 -0.17 -10.41 0.57
CA LEU A 130 -1.56 -10.31 1.04
C LEU A 130 -2.20 -11.69 1.03
N ASN A 131 -2.51 -12.23 2.21
CA ASN A 131 -2.95 -13.62 2.32
C ASN A 131 -4.45 -13.80 2.09
N ASN A 132 -5.24 -12.75 2.25
CA ASN A 132 -6.69 -12.77 2.05
C ASN A 132 -7.13 -12.36 0.64
N LEU A 133 -6.20 -11.96 -0.24
CA LEU A 133 -6.53 -11.38 -1.54
C LEU A 133 -7.34 -12.35 -2.42
N GLN A 134 -6.82 -13.56 -2.66
CA GLN A 134 -7.49 -14.57 -3.49
C GLN A 134 -8.88 -14.97 -2.95
N LYS A 135 -9.12 -14.82 -1.64
CA LYS A 135 -10.40 -15.17 -1.01
C LYS A 135 -11.44 -14.06 -1.13
N LYS A 136 -11.01 -12.82 -1.37
CA LYS A 136 -11.86 -11.63 -1.29
C LYS A 136 -12.01 -10.89 -2.60
N VAL A 137 -11.06 -11.08 -3.51
CA VAL A 137 -11.03 -10.45 -4.82
C VAL A 137 -11.04 -11.55 -5.88
N ASP A 138 -11.87 -11.35 -6.90
CA ASP A 138 -11.86 -12.20 -8.07
C ASP A 138 -10.62 -11.89 -8.92
N MET A 139 -9.54 -12.60 -8.61
CA MET A 139 -8.25 -12.42 -9.27
C MET A 139 -8.26 -12.88 -10.73
N ALA A 140 -9.22 -13.71 -11.14
CA ALA A 140 -9.36 -14.11 -12.54
C ALA A 140 -9.92 -12.96 -13.38
N ASN A 141 -10.97 -12.30 -12.88
CA ASN A 141 -11.51 -11.10 -13.50
C ASN A 141 -10.54 -9.91 -13.41
N ASP A 142 -9.77 -9.78 -12.33
CA ASP A 142 -8.69 -8.78 -12.23
C ASP A 142 -7.65 -8.97 -13.33
N LEU A 143 -7.16 -10.19 -13.54
CA LEU A 143 -6.18 -10.50 -14.57
C LEU A 143 -6.73 -10.28 -15.98
N ALA A 144 -7.93 -10.80 -16.28
CA ALA A 144 -8.54 -10.62 -17.59
C ALA A 144 -8.80 -9.14 -17.89
N GLY A 145 -9.28 -8.38 -16.90
CA GLY A 145 -9.44 -6.94 -17.03
C GLY A 145 -8.10 -6.22 -17.26
N TRP A 146 -7.05 -6.61 -16.53
CA TRP A 146 -5.72 -6.03 -16.68
C TRP A 146 -5.10 -6.30 -18.06
N GLU A 147 -5.29 -7.51 -18.60
CA GLU A 147 -4.73 -7.94 -19.89
C GLU A 147 -5.44 -7.28 -21.09
N PHE A 148 -6.77 -7.21 -21.06
CA PHE A 148 -7.57 -6.79 -22.21
C PHE A 148 -8.00 -5.33 -22.19
N ASN A 149 -7.79 -4.60 -21.09
CA ASN A 149 -8.17 -3.20 -21.02
C ASN A 149 -7.04 -2.28 -21.51
N ALA A 150 -7.25 -1.62 -22.65
CA ALA A 150 -6.32 -0.65 -23.21
C ALA A 150 -6.21 0.65 -22.39
N GLN A 151 -7.17 0.90 -21.48
CA GLN A 151 -7.16 2.09 -20.62
C GLN A 151 -6.49 1.75 -19.27
N HIS A 152 -5.21 2.12 -19.14
CA HIS A 152 -4.41 1.94 -17.91
C HIS A 152 -4.87 2.79 -16.70
N ASP A 153 -6.03 3.45 -16.78
CA ASP A 153 -6.57 4.28 -15.69
C ASP A 153 -7.33 3.48 -14.63
N VAL A 154 -7.60 2.19 -14.88
CA VAL A 154 -8.29 1.31 -13.93
C VAL A 154 -7.30 0.63 -13.00
N PHE A 155 -7.63 0.58 -11.71
CA PHE A 155 -6.84 -0.16 -10.73
C PHE A 155 -7.05 -1.67 -10.89
N TYR A 156 -5.93 -2.37 -11.00
CA TYR A 156 -5.85 -3.83 -10.96
C TYR A 156 -4.80 -4.26 -9.94
N TRP A 157 -5.07 -5.33 -9.21
CA TRP A 157 -4.11 -5.96 -8.30
C TRP A 157 -2.93 -6.57 -9.05
N SER A 158 -3.15 -6.98 -10.30
CA SER A 158 -2.13 -7.47 -11.23
C SER A 158 -1.00 -6.44 -11.49
N ASN A 159 -1.25 -5.13 -11.29
CA ASN A 159 -0.19 -4.10 -11.32
C ASN A 159 0.80 -4.19 -10.13
N TYR A 160 0.48 -4.96 -9.08
CA TYR A 160 1.25 -5.04 -7.85
C TYR A 160 1.68 -6.49 -7.53
N PRO A 161 2.43 -7.17 -8.41
CA PRO A 161 2.75 -8.61 -8.28
C PRO A 161 3.59 -8.96 -7.04
N PHE A 162 4.23 -7.98 -6.40
CA PHE A 162 4.97 -8.20 -5.16
C PHE A 162 4.05 -8.45 -3.94
N LEU A 163 2.76 -8.09 -4.03
CA LEU A 163 1.75 -8.36 -3.01
C LEU A 163 1.15 -9.77 -3.14
N LEU A 164 1.36 -10.44 -4.26
CA LEU A 164 0.78 -11.76 -4.54
C LEU A 164 1.68 -12.85 -3.97
N ASN A 165 1.09 -13.76 -3.19
CA ASN A 165 1.79 -14.94 -2.68
C ASN A 165 2.12 -15.94 -3.80
N ALA A 166 2.94 -16.95 -3.48
CA ALA A 166 3.40 -17.92 -4.47
C ALA A 166 2.26 -18.73 -5.09
N ASP A 167 1.26 -19.10 -4.28
CA ASP A 167 0.11 -19.89 -4.73
C ASP A 167 -0.75 -19.08 -5.72
N LEU A 168 -1.06 -17.83 -5.38
CA LEU A 168 -1.83 -16.94 -6.25
C LEU A 168 -1.08 -16.64 -7.55
N LYS A 169 0.24 -16.43 -7.50
CA LYS A 169 1.05 -16.26 -8.72
C LYS A 169 0.98 -17.49 -9.63
N THR A 170 1.10 -18.69 -9.05
CA THR A 170 1.03 -19.94 -9.82
C THR A 170 -0.35 -20.10 -10.46
N TYR A 171 -1.41 -19.80 -9.72
CA TYR A 171 -2.77 -19.81 -10.24
C TYR A 171 -2.95 -18.82 -11.40
N LEU A 172 -2.45 -17.58 -11.27
CA LEU A 172 -2.57 -16.58 -12.33
C LEU A 172 -1.76 -16.94 -13.57
N LEU A 173 -0.56 -17.50 -13.43
CA LEU A 173 0.23 -17.99 -14.56
C LEU A 173 -0.48 -19.12 -15.32
N GLN A 174 -1.16 -20.03 -14.60
CA GLN A 174 -1.97 -21.07 -15.23
C GLN A 174 -3.17 -20.49 -15.97
N LEU A 175 -3.81 -19.48 -15.38
CA LEU A 175 -4.95 -18.79 -15.98
C LEU A 175 -4.55 -18.01 -17.24
N GLU A 176 -3.43 -17.28 -17.20
CA GLU A 176 -2.86 -16.55 -18.33
C GLU A 176 -2.57 -17.50 -19.50
N ALA A 177 -1.92 -18.64 -19.22
CA ALA A 177 -1.67 -19.66 -20.22
C ALA A 177 -2.97 -20.21 -20.84
N HIS A 178 -4.02 -20.40 -20.03
CA HIS A 178 -5.33 -20.83 -20.53
C HIS A 178 -5.97 -19.78 -21.45
N ILE A 179 -5.96 -18.51 -21.04
CA ILE A 179 -6.51 -17.39 -21.83
C ILE A 179 -5.80 -17.30 -23.19
N GLN A 180 -4.46 -17.32 -23.19
CA GLN A 180 -3.66 -17.26 -24.40
C GLN A 180 -3.95 -18.42 -25.36
N MET A 181 -4.10 -19.65 -24.82
CA MET A 181 -4.47 -20.82 -25.63
C MET A 181 -5.85 -20.69 -26.28
N GLN A 182 -6.82 -20.06 -25.61
CA GLN A 182 -8.17 -19.88 -26.16
C GLN A 182 -8.22 -18.77 -27.21
N CYS A 183 -7.52 -17.66 -26.99
CA CYS A 183 -7.41 -16.59 -27.98
C CYS A 183 -6.79 -17.10 -29.29
N ASN A 184 -5.68 -17.83 -29.21
CA ASN A 184 -4.99 -18.38 -30.38
C ASN A 184 -5.77 -19.46 -31.14
N LYS A 185 -6.75 -20.11 -30.50
CA LYS A 185 -7.63 -21.09 -31.17
C LYS A 185 -8.78 -20.45 -31.94
N ASN A 186 -9.08 -19.18 -31.65
CA ASN A 186 -10.18 -18.44 -32.25
C ASN A 186 -9.71 -17.49 -33.38
N GLU A 187 -8.42 -17.49 -33.70
CA GLU A 187 -7.81 -16.87 -34.89
C GLU A 187 -7.62 -17.90 -36.01
#